data_AF-A0A7K4GV03-F1
#
_entry.id   AF-A0A7K4GV03-F1
#
_cell.length_a   1.000
_cell.length_b   1.000
_cell.length_c   1.000
_cell.angle_alpha   90.00
_cell.angle_beta   90.00
_cell.angle_gamma   90.00
#
_symmetry.space_group_name_H-M   'P 1'
#
loop_
_entity.id
_entity.type
_entity.pdbx_description
1 polymer ?
#
loop_
_entity_poly.entity_id
_entity_poly.type
_entity_poly.pdbx_seq_one_letter_code
_entity_poly.pdbx_strand_id
1 'polypeptide(L)'
;MSTPDNLQSIVCNLIKEYLKKKPFFSIEDIVVFISNRVRANPNLNKNSIEIIIKNLVKKRVLIPGTKLMKNNIIEHPIRNEIYNYIRKNPSNINDIMKAIKIGSNQALWHLSCLEKFRFTRSKKIENQRIIFDYDSNTDLDELYYYLKQDIVRDIITLLKDENTSFKITEIATNLKRNYNTVKKYLEILKNLNLITVEKDKKRNLFRLDLEKYEKITKSIIDGEI
;
A
#
# COMPACT_ATOMS: atom_id res chain seq x y z
N MET A 1 6.92 39.87 -4.48
CA MET A 1 6.69 38.86 -5.55
C MET A 1 6.01 37.66 -4.91
N SER A 2 4.89 37.19 -5.46
CA SER A 2 4.22 35.99 -4.94
C SER A 2 4.99 34.75 -5.39
N THR A 3 5.43 33.91 -4.47
CA THR A 3 6.09 32.64 -4.81
C THR A 3 5.09 31.67 -5.44
N PRO A 4 5.53 30.72 -6.29
CA PRO A 4 4.66 29.71 -6.90
C PRO A 4 3.80 28.95 -5.87
N ASP A 5 4.36 28.68 -4.69
CA ASP A 5 3.66 27.98 -3.59
C ASP A 5 2.51 28.81 -3.01
N ASN A 6 2.65 30.14 -2.96
CA ASN A 6 1.60 31.03 -2.48
C ASN A 6 0.41 31.05 -3.48
N LEU A 7 0.70 31.08 -4.78
CA LEU A 7 -0.34 31.03 -5.82
C LEU A 7 -1.13 29.72 -5.79
N GLN A 8 -0.44 28.59 -5.64
CA GLN A 8 -1.09 27.29 -5.51
C GLN A 8 -1.97 27.21 -4.25
N SER A 9 -1.52 27.76 -3.13
CA SER A 9 -2.30 27.81 -1.88
C SER A 9 -3.62 28.59 -2.04
N ILE A 10 -3.56 29.77 -2.68
CA ILE A 10 -4.75 30.59 -2.99
C ILE A 10 -5.74 29.80 -3.84
N VAL A 11 -5.27 29.18 -4.93
CA VAL A 11 -6.11 28.35 -5.81
C VAL A 11 -6.72 27.19 -5.03
N CYS A 12 -5.95 26.47 -4.22
CA CYS A 12 -6.44 25.37 -3.38
C CYS A 12 -7.56 25.81 -2.42
N ASN A 13 -7.42 26.97 -1.78
CA ASN A 13 -8.44 27.49 -0.86
C ASN A 13 -9.75 27.83 -1.59
N LEU A 14 -9.66 28.41 -2.79
CA LEU A 14 -10.82 28.72 -3.62
C LEU A 14 -11.50 27.44 -4.13
N ILE A 15 -10.74 26.40 -4.48
CA ILE A 15 -11.28 25.08 -4.83
C ILE A 15 -12.05 24.50 -3.64
N LYS A 16 -11.48 24.53 -2.43
CA LYS A 16 -12.17 24.05 -1.22
C LYS A 16 -13.51 24.76 -1.02
N GLU A 17 -13.54 26.07 -1.23
CA GLU A 17 -14.79 26.84 -1.13
C GLU A 17 -15.81 26.46 -2.22
N TYR A 18 -15.35 26.27 -3.46
CA TYR A 18 -16.20 25.83 -4.57
C TYR A 18 -16.85 24.46 -4.28
N LEU A 19 -16.04 23.49 -3.84
CA LEU A 19 -16.47 22.13 -3.57
C LEU A 19 -17.44 22.04 -2.37
N LYS A 20 -17.42 23.00 -1.44
CA LYS A 20 -18.46 23.08 -0.40
C LYS A 20 -19.85 23.23 -1.00
N LYS A 21 -19.99 24.03 -2.07
CA LYS A 21 -21.27 24.38 -2.72
C LYS A 21 -21.69 23.41 -3.81
N LYS A 22 -20.74 22.84 -4.56
CA LYS A 22 -21.02 21.92 -5.67
C LYS A 22 -20.20 20.63 -5.55
N PRO A 23 -20.84 19.44 -5.44
CA PRO A 23 -20.13 18.18 -5.28
C PRO A 23 -19.49 17.64 -6.57
N PHE A 24 -20.02 18.04 -7.73
CA PHE A 24 -19.53 17.69 -9.06
C PHE A 24 -19.06 18.93 -9.80
N PHE A 25 -18.00 18.80 -10.59
CA PHE A 25 -17.39 19.92 -11.29
C PHE A 25 -16.63 19.47 -12.54
N SER A 26 -16.60 20.35 -13.55
CA SER A 26 -15.64 20.33 -14.64
C SER A 26 -14.45 21.25 -14.31
N ILE A 27 -13.30 21.01 -14.96
CA ILE A 27 -12.12 21.88 -14.78
C ILE A 27 -12.48 23.30 -15.19
N GLU A 28 -13.25 23.45 -16.27
CA GLU A 28 -13.74 24.69 -16.84
C GLU A 28 -14.56 25.49 -15.81
N ASP A 29 -15.49 24.85 -15.10
CA ASP A 29 -16.32 25.51 -14.08
C ASP A 29 -15.46 26.10 -12.94
N ILE A 30 -14.47 25.33 -12.47
CA ILE A 30 -13.55 25.79 -11.42
C ILE A 30 -12.70 26.94 -11.94
N VAL A 31 -12.17 26.83 -13.16
CA VAL A 31 -11.36 27.89 -13.77
C VAL A 31 -12.17 29.19 -13.84
N VAL A 32 -13.41 29.14 -14.32
CA VAL A 32 -14.31 30.31 -14.39
C VAL A 32 -14.58 30.89 -13.01
N PHE A 33 -14.90 30.04 -12.04
CA PHE A 33 -15.15 30.45 -10.66
C PHE A 33 -13.96 31.16 -10.02
N ILE A 34 -12.76 30.58 -10.15
CA ILE A 34 -11.54 31.13 -9.56
C ILE A 34 -11.16 32.42 -10.29
N SER A 35 -11.19 32.43 -11.62
CA SER A 35 -10.86 33.61 -12.43
C SER A 35 -11.72 34.82 -12.05
N ASN A 36 -13.00 34.60 -11.75
CA ASN A 36 -13.91 35.66 -11.31
C ASN A 36 -13.54 36.26 -9.96
N ARG A 37 -12.86 35.52 -9.09
CA ARG A 37 -12.47 35.99 -7.75
C ARG A 37 -11.09 36.58 -7.65
N VAL A 38 -10.21 36.20 -8.56
CA VAL A 38 -8.83 36.69 -8.58
C VAL A 38 -8.58 37.72 -9.68
N ARG A 39 -9.64 38.35 -10.21
CA ARG A 39 -9.55 39.35 -11.31
C ARG A 39 -8.52 40.45 -11.06
N ALA A 40 -8.36 40.88 -9.81
CA ALA A 40 -7.41 41.92 -9.42
C ALA A 40 -5.96 41.41 -9.24
N ASN A 41 -5.73 40.09 -9.32
CA ASN A 41 -4.41 39.49 -9.15
C ASN A 41 -3.75 39.25 -10.52
N PRO A 42 -2.74 40.05 -10.91
CA PRO A 42 -2.11 39.94 -12.22
C PRO A 42 -1.34 38.62 -12.41
N ASN A 43 -1.00 37.93 -11.31
CA ASN A 43 -0.25 36.68 -11.34
C ASN A 43 -1.15 35.44 -11.52
N LEU A 44 -2.49 35.60 -11.51
CA LEU A 44 -3.46 34.51 -11.67
C LEU A 44 -4.39 34.77 -12.86
N ASN A 45 -3.84 34.61 -14.06
CA ASN A 45 -4.65 34.59 -15.28
C ASN A 45 -5.29 33.21 -15.52
N LYS A 46 -6.28 33.14 -16.41
CA LYS A 46 -7.03 31.91 -16.72
C LYS A 46 -6.12 30.71 -17.03
N ASN A 47 -5.08 30.92 -17.85
CA ASN A 47 -4.14 29.86 -18.25
C ASN A 47 -3.33 29.33 -17.05
N SER A 48 -2.84 30.23 -16.19
CA SER A 48 -2.09 29.86 -14.99
C SER A 48 -2.93 29.05 -14.00
N ILE A 49 -4.20 29.44 -13.81
CA ILE A 49 -5.15 28.71 -12.96
C ILE A 49 -5.41 27.31 -13.53
N GLU A 50 -5.61 27.20 -14.84
CA GLU A 50 -5.84 25.92 -15.51
C GLU A 50 -4.63 24.99 -15.38
N ILE A 51 -3.40 25.51 -15.56
CA ILE A 51 -2.16 24.75 -15.34
C ILE A 51 -2.07 24.25 -13.90
N ILE A 52 -2.36 25.10 -12.91
CA ILE A 52 -2.36 24.71 -11.50
C ILE A 52 -3.37 23.59 -11.25
N ILE A 53 -4.61 23.72 -11.73
CA ILE A 53 -5.65 22.69 -11.56
C ILE A 53 -5.24 21.38 -12.24
N LYS A 54 -4.74 21.42 -13.47
CA LYS A 54 -4.22 20.23 -14.18
C LYS A 54 -3.11 19.55 -13.39
N ASN A 55 -2.20 20.32 -12.80
CA ASN A 55 -1.15 19.78 -11.93
C ASN A 55 -1.71 19.14 -10.64
N LEU A 56 -2.71 19.75 -10.00
CA LEU A 56 -3.38 19.18 -8.82
C LEU A 56 -4.10 17.86 -9.15
N VAL A 57 -4.74 17.78 -10.32
CA VAL A 57 -5.38 16.55 -10.81
C VAL A 57 -4.33 15.47 -11.11
N LYS A 58 -3.24 15.84 -11.80
CA LYS A 58 -2.12 14.92 -12.08
C LYS A 58 -1.52 14.33 -10.79
N LYS A 59 -1.36 15.15 -9.75
CA LYS A 59 -0.87 14.74 -8.43
C LYS A 59 -1.92 14.03 -7.56
N ARG A 60 -3.15 13.82 -8.07
CA ARG A 60 -4.30 13.28 -7.32
C ARG A 60 -4.59 14.07 -6.03
N VAL A 61 -4.26 15.36 -5.99
CA VAL A 61 -4.68 16.27 -4.90
C VAL A 61 -6.17 16.56 -5.01
N LEU A 62 -6.63 16.66 -6.26
CA LEU A 62 -8.02 16.89 -6.65
C LEU A 62 -8.44 15.79 -7.64
N ILE A 63 -9.68 15.34 -7.57
CA ILE A 63 -10.22 14.40 -8.56
C ILE A 63 -11.56 14.91 -9.10
N PRO A 64 -11.68 15.15 -10.42
CA PRO A 64 -12.92 15.58 -11.05
C PRO A 64 -14.10 14.67 -10.69
N GLY A 65 -15.27 15.29 -10.53
CA GLY A 65 -16.49 14.58 -10.15
C GLY A 65 -16.55 14.12 -8.68
N THR A 66 -15.65 14.59 -7.81
CA THR A 66 -15.75 14.35 -6.36
C THR A 66 -15.55 15.62 -5.56
N LYS A 67 -16.24 15.72 -4.42
CA LYS A 67 -16.04 16.77 -3.41
C LYS A 67 -14.75 16.59 -2.60
N LEU A 68 -14.08 15.45 -2.73
CA LEU A 68 -12.94 15.08 -1.89
C LEU A 68 -11.64 15.69 -2.44
N MET A 69 -10.80 16.14 -1.52
CA MET A 69 -9.40 16.52 -1.78
C MET A 69 -8.48 15.65 -0.94
N LYS A 70 -7.22 15.51 -1.37
CA LYS A 70 -6.24 14.60 -0.73
C LYS A 70 -6.08 14.83 0.77
N ASN A 71 -6.06 16.08 1.23
CA ASN A 71 -5.97 16.40 2.65
C ASN A 71 -7.20 15.89 3.44
N ASN A 72 -8.40 16.05 2.87
CA ASN A 72 -9.64 15.59 3.51
C ASN A 72 -9.78 14.06 3.56
N ILE A 73 -8.97 13.31 2.79
CA ILE A 73 -8.96 11.86 2.86
C ILE A 73 -8.41 11.41 4.20
N ILE A 74 -7.24 11.91 4.61
CA ILE A 74 -6.58 11.46 5.84
C ILE A 74 -7.11 12.15 7.09
N GLU A 75 -7.72 13.33 6.97
CA GLU A 75 -8.41 13.99 8.09
C GLU A 75 -9.59 13.17 8.65
N HIS A 76 -10.12 12.21 7.89
CA HIS A 76 -11.23 11.39 8.34
C HIS A 76 -10.75 10.25 9.26
N PRO A 77 -11.32 10.10 10.47
CA PRO A 77 -10.78 9.21 11.50
C PRO A 77 -10.64 7.76 11.03
N ILE A 78 -11.70 7.18 10.46
CA ILE A 78 -11.67 5.79 9.97
C ILE A 78 -10.66 5.60 8.84
N ARG A 79 -10.51 6.57 7.91
CA ARG A 79 -9.55 6.45 6.81
C ARG A 79 -8.11 6.58 7.30
N ASN A 80 -7.88 7.46 8.28
CA ASN A 80 -6.59 7.59 8.95
C ASN A 80 -6.22 6.29 9.66
N GLU A 81 -7.18 5.69 10.38
CA GLU A 81 -6.97 4.42 11.08
C GLU A 81 -6.67 3.28 10.11
N ILE A 82 -7.43 3.17 9.01
CA ILE A 82 -7.15 2.21 7.93
C ILE A 82 -5.76 2.43 7.35
N TYR A 83 -5.40 3.67 7.03
CA TYR A 83 -4.09 3.99 6.46
C TYR A 83 -2.96 3.62 7.41
N ASN A 84 -3.04 4.03 8.67
CA ASN A 84 -2.02 3.74 9.69
C ASN A 84 -1.90 2.24 9.97
N TYR A 85 -3.03 1.51 9.95
CA TYR A 85 -3.02 0.06 10.05
C TYR A 85 -2.29 -0.56 8.86
N ILE A 86 -2.61 -0.18 7.61
CA ILE A 86 -1.98 -0.73 6.40
C ILE A 86 -0.48 -0.45 6.34
N ARG A 87 -0.04 0.75 6.74
CA ARG A 87 1.39 1.11 6.76
C ARG A 87 2.22 0.16 7.62
N LYS A 88 1.67 -0.22 8.78
CA LYS A 88 2.32 -1.16 9.70
C LYS A 88 2.07 -2.61 9.27
N ASN A 89 0.89 -2.85 8.71
CA ASN A 89 0.38 -4.17 8.43
C ASN A 89 -0.34 -4.23 7.08
N PRO A 90 0.39 -4.50 5.97
CA PRO A 90 -0.25 -4.87 4.72
C PRO A 90 -1.16 -6.07 4.95
N SER A 91 -2.38 -5.99 4.43
CA SER A 91 -3.48 -6.88 4.83
C SER A 91 -4.59 -6.94 3.79
N ASN A 92 -5.38 -8.02 3.83
CA ASN A 92 -6.62 -8.10 3.06
C ASN A 92 -7.74 -7.30 3.74
N ILE A 93 -8.88 -7.17 3.05
CA ILE A 93 -10.03 -6.42 3.57
C ILE A 93 -10.61 -7.01 4.86
N ASN A 94 -10.62 -8.33 5.01
CA ASN A 94 -11.20 -8.98 6.18
C ASN A 94 -10.38 -8.67 7.45
N ASP A 95 -9.06 -8.64 7.33
CA ASP A 95 -8.16 -8.32 8.44
C ASP A 95 -8.31 -6.85 8.84
N ILE A 96 -8.43 -5.95 7.86
CA ILE A 96 -8.71 -4.52 8.09
C ILE A 96 -10.05 -4.33 8.81
N MET A 97 -11.11 -5.01 8.34
CA MET A 97 -12.44 -4.96 8.96
C MET A 97 -12.41 -5.43 10.41
N LYS A 98 -11.70 -6.52 10.70
CA LYS A 98 -11.56 -7.05 12.07
C LYS A 98 -10.79 -6.10 12.97
N ALA A 99 -9.68 -5.55 12.49
CA ALA A 99 -8.83 -4.65 13.26
C ALA A 99 -9.56 -3.35 13.64
N ILE A 100 -10.32 -2.78 12.69
CA ILE A 100 -10.93 -1.45 12.82
C ILE A 100 -12.41 -1.53 13.22
N LYS A 101 -12.98 -2.74 13.24
CA LYS A 101 -14.37 -3.03 13.61
C LYS A 101 -15.39 -2.28 12.75
N ILE A 102 -15.20 -2.34 11.43
CA ILE A 102 -16.08 -1.70 10.44
C ILE A 102 -16.72 -2.72 9.49
N GLY A 103 -17.90 -2.38 8.97
CA GLY A 103 -18.62 -3.21 8.00
C GLY A 103 -17.96 -3.22 6.61
N SER A 104 -18.24 -4.27 5.83
CA SER A 104 -17.61 -4.50 4.52
C SER A 104 -17.80 -3.33 3.54
N ASN A 105 -19.03 -2.83 3.40
CA ASN A 105 -19.31 -1.70 2.50
C ASN A 105 -18.56 -0.44 2.90
N GLN A 106 -18.45 -0.17 4.21
CA GLN A 106 -17.68 0.97 4.70
C GLN A 106 -16.20 0.80 4.42
N ALA A 107 -15.64 -0.39 4.71
CA ALA A 107 -14.24 -0.71 4.42
C ALA A 107 -13.92 -0.55 2.93
N LEU A 108 -14.76 -1.09 2.04
CA LEU A 108 -14.61 -0.95 0.59
C LEU A 108 -14.63 0.52 0.14
N TRP A 109 -15.57 1.30 0.66
CA TRP A 109 -15.67 2.72 0.32
C TRP A 109 -14.44 3.51 0.79
N HIS A 110 -14.02 3.30 2.03
CA HIS A 110 -12.84 3.94 2.59
C HIS A 110 -11.55 3.57 1.84
N LEU A 111 -11.36 2.27 1.54
CA LEU A 111 -10.22 1.78 0.76
C LEU A 111 -10.23 2.37 -0.65
N SER A 112 -11.38 2.39 -1.32
CA SER A 112 -11.51 3.01 -2.63
C SER A 112 -11.09 4.49 -2.60
N CYS A 113 -11.48 5.24 -1.56
CA CYS A 113 -11.01 6.62 -1.38
C CYS A 113 -9.49 6.67 -1.20
N LEU A 114 -8.91 5.84 -0.33
CA LEU A 114 -7.46 5.83 -0.07
C LEU A 114 -6.66 5.50 -1.33
N GLU A 115 -7.07 4.51 -2.10
CA GLU A 115 -6.41 4.12 -3.35
C GLU A 115 -6.53 5.19 -4.44
N LYS A 116 -7.73 5.76 -4.60
CA LYS A 116 -8.00 6.80 -5.60
C LYS A 116 -7.10 8.03 -5.42
N PHE A 117 -6.75 8.34 -4.17
CA PHE A 117 -5.86 9.44 -3.79
C PHE A 117 -4.40 9.01 -3.55
N ARG A 118 -4.04 7.76 -3.89
CA ARG A 118 -2.69 7.19 -3.78
C ARG A 118 -2.11 7.27 -2.36
N PHE A 119 -2.93 6.97 -1.36
CA PHE A 119 -2.44 6.64 -0.02
C PHE A 119 -2.15 5.15 0.10
N THR A 120 -2.91 4.32 -0.60
CA THR A 120 -2.70 2.87 -0.61
C THR A 120 -2.71 2.36 -2.04
N ARG A 121 -2.22 1.14 -2.22
CA ARG A 121 -2.31 0.38 -3.46
C ARG A 121 -2.68 -1.06 -3.13
N SER A 122 -3.31 -1.76 -4.07
CA SER A 122 -3.58 -3.18 -3.91
C SER A 122 -2.85 -4.04 -4.92
N LYS A 123 -2.38 -5.21 -4.49
CA LYS A 123 -1.83 -6.25 -5.34
C LYS A 123 -2.61 -7.54 -5.11
N LYS A 124 -2.87 -8.29 -6.19
CA LYS A 124 -3.44 -9.63 -6.09
C LYS A 124 -2.30 -10.61 -5.83
N ILE A 125 -2.35 -11.31 -4.71
CA ILE A 125 -1.40 -12.38 -4.36
C ILE A 125 -2.23 -13.65 -4.12
N GLU A 126 -1.97 -14.67 -4.93
CA GLU A 126 -2.85 -15.84 -5.06
C GLU A 126 -4.30 -15.42 -5.37
N ASN A 127 -5.26 -15.79 -4.51
CA ASN A 127 -6.67 -15.44 -4.62
C ASN A 127 -7.09 -14.29 -3.70
N GLN A 128 -6.13 -13.59 -3.08
CA GLN A 128 -6.40 -12.51 -2.15
C GLN A 128 -5.95 -11.17 -2.73
N ARG A 129 -6.76 -10.13 -2.47
CA ARG A 129 -6.37 -8.74 -2.69
C ARG A 129 -5.75 -8.21 -1.42
N ILE A 130 -4.46 -7.93 -1.46
CA ILE A 130 -3.70 -7.38 -0.33
C ILE A 130 -3.48 -5.89 -0.58
N ILE A 131 -3.71 -5.09 0.44
CA ILE A 131 -3.56 -3.64 0.41
C ILE A 131 -2.24 -3.27 1.10
N PHE A 132 -1.45 -2.44 0.43
CA PHE A 132 -0.14 -1.94 0.83
C PHE A 132 -0.13 -0.41 0.87
N ASP A 133 0.84 0.16 1.56
CA ASP A 133 1.14 1.59 1.46
C ASP A 133 1.53 1.94 0.02
N TYR A 134 1.08 3.09 -0.48
CA TYR A 134 1.31 3.46 -1.88
C TYR A 134 2.81 3.57 -2.20
N ASP A 135 3.56 4.17 -1.29
CA ASP A 135 4.99 4.45 -1.45
C ASP A 135 5.89 3.26 -1.05
N SER A 136 5.32 2.16 -0.54
CA SER A 136 6.12 0.98 -0.17
C SER A 136 6.70 0.26 -1.38
N ASN A 137 7.89 -0.32 -1.22
CA ASN A 137 8.60 -1.07 -2.26
C ASN A 137 7.78 -2.28 -2.76
N THR A 138 7.35 -2.23 -4.02
CA THR A 138 6.53 -3.25 -4.68
C THR A 138 7.22 -4.59 -4.84
N ASP A 139 8.55 -4.60 -4.89
CA ASP A 139 9.35 -5.81 -5.09
C ASP A 139 9.34 -6.70 -3.83
N LEU A 140 9.04 -6.10 -2.68
CA LEU A 140 8.96 -6.80 -1.39
C LEU A 140 7.53 -7.26 -1.05
N ASP A 141 6.51 -6.94 -1.84
CA ASP A 141 5.10 -7.22 -1.51
C ASP A 141 4.83 -8.70 -1.18
N GLU A 142 5.33 -9.59 -2.03
CA GLU A 142 5.12 -11.03 -1.88
C GLU A 142 5.86 -11.56 -0.66
N LEU A 143 7.06 -11.05 -0.44
CA LEU A 143 7.89 -11.36 0.72
C LEU A 143 7.17 -10.96 2.01
N TYR A 144 6.68 -9.73 2.10
CA TYR A 144 5.86 -9.24 3.21
C TYR A 144 4.63 -10.11 3.46
N TYR A 145 3.92 -10.47 2.38
CA TYR A 145 2.71 -11.30 2.48
C TYR A 145 3.02 -12.70 3.02
N TYR A 146 4.04 -13.37 2.47
CA TYR A 146 4.36 -14.74 2.83
C TYR A 146 5.01 -14.84 4.21
N LEU A 147 5.88 -13.90 4.60
CA LEU A 147 6.51 -13.90 5.92
C LEU A 147 5.51 -13.72 7.08
N LYS A 148 4.31 -13.19 6.81
CA LYS A 148 3.23 -13.12 7.81
C LYS A 148 2.45 -14.41 7.99
N GLN A 149 2.54 -15.35 7.04
CA GLN A 149 1.78 -16.60 7.11
C GLN A 149 2.34 -17.48 8.22
N ASP A 150 1.46 -18.02 9.07
CA ASP A 150 1.84 -18.85 10.22
C ASP A 150 2.75 -20.01 9.79
N ILE A 151 2.35 -20.74 8.75
CA ILE A 151 3.14 -21.86 8.23
C ILE A 151 4.52 -21.45 7.71
N VAL A 152 4.66 -20.27 7.13
CA VAL A 152 5.97 -19.78 6.68
C VAL A 152 6.85 -19.45 7.88
N ARG A 153 6.27 -18.81 8.91
CA ARG A 153 6.97 -18.53 10.18
C ARG A 153 7.39 -19.82 10.88
N ASP A 154 6.50 -20.81 10.93
CA ASP A 154 6.77 -22.15 11.47
C ASP A 154 7.95 -22.82 10.72
N ILE A 155 7.93 -22.79 9.38
CA ILE A 155 9.03 -23.33 8.56
C ILE A 155 10.33 -22.60 8.82
N ILE A 156 10.34 -21.26 8.79
CA ILE A 156 11.56 -20.47 8.99
C ILE A 156 12.13 -20.70 10.38
N THR A 157 11.29 -20.77 11.42
CA THR A 157 11.73 -21.02 12.80
C THR A 157 12.40 -22.38 12.90
N LEU A 158 11.77 -23.43 12.36
CA LEU A 158 12.35 -24.78 12.33
C LEU A 158 13.71 -24.80 11.61
N LEU A 159 13.82 -24.14 10.46
CA LEU A 159 15.07 -24.10 9.70
C LEU A 159 16.16 -23.24 10.37
N LYS A 160 15.77 -22.26 11.19
CA LYS A 160 16.69 -21.36 11.91
C LYS A 160 17.31 -22.06 13.12
N ASP A 161 16.50 -22.76 13.91
CA ASP A 161 16.91 -23.30 15.21
C ASP A 161 17.93 -24.44 15.08
N GLU A 162 17.87 -25.23 14.01
CA GLU A 162 18.76 -26.38 13.85
C GLU A 162 19.98 -26.11 12.95
N ASN A 163 20.04 -24.97 12.23
CA ASN A 163 21.07 -24.63 11.22
C ASN A 163 21.43 -25.81 10.28
N THR A 164 20.47 -26.70 10.07
CA THR A 164 20.59 -27.97 9.34
C THR A 164 19.65 -27.97 8.14
N SER A 165 20.00 -28.78 7.15
CA SER A 165 19.20 -28.96 5.94
C SER A 165 18.20 -30.09 6.16
N PHE A 166 16.91 -29.85 5.91
CA PHE A 166 15.86 -30.85 6.15
C PHE A 166 15.20 -31.36 4.87
N LYS A 167 14.70 -32.59 4.92
CA LYS A 167 13.79 -33.12 3.90
C LYS A 167 12.38 -32.54 4.11
N ILE A 168 11.62 -32.41 3.03
CA ILE A 168 10.21 -31.99 3.09
C ILE A 168 9.39 -32.87 4.06
N THR A 169 9.66 -34.19 4.08
CA THR A 169 8.98 -35.14 4.97
C THR A 169 9.29 -34.87 6.45
N GLU A 170 10.52 -34.47 6.76
CA GLU A 170 10.95 -34.15 8.12
C GLU A 170 10.28 -32.84 8.58
N ILE A 171 10.30 -31.80 7.73
CA ILE A 171 9.59 -30.54 7.98
C ILE A 171 8.09 -30.78 8.18
N ALA A 172 7.45 -31.56 7.32
CA ALA A 172 6.03 -31.86 7.44
C ALA A 172 5.68 -32.60 8.74
N THR A 173 6.55 -33.52 9.16
CA THR A 173 6.38 -34.28 10.41
C THR A 173 6.58 -33.39 11.64
N ASN A 174 7.66 -32.61 11.67
CA ASN A 174 7.98 -31.69 12.77
C ASN A 174 6.89 -30.63 12.96
N LEU A 175 6.41 -30.05 11.87
CA LEU A 175 5.36 -29.03 11.92
C LEU A 175 3.94 -29.61 12.04
N LYS A 176 3.78 -30.94 11.96
CA LYS A 176 2.47 -31.62 11.90
C LYS A 176 1.56 -31.03 10.81
N ARG A 177 2.13 -30.69 9.65
CA ARG A 177 1.41 -30.09 8.51
C ARG A 177 1.36 -31.06 7.33
N ASN A 178 0.38 -30.85 6.45
CA ASN A 178 0.27 -31.65 5.24
C ASN A 178 1.49 -31.45 4.32
N TYR A 179 2.02 -32.56 3.81
CA TYR A 179 3.19 -32.59 2.92
C TYR A 179 3.06 -31.65 1.71
N ASN A 180 1.90 -31.63 1.04
CA ASN A 180 1.68 -30.79 -0.14
C ASN A 180 1.66 -29.31 0.22
N THR A 181 1.11 -28.97 1.39
CA THR A 181 1.13 -27.59 1.90
C THR A 181 2.56 -27.14 2.17
N VAL A 182 3.35 -27.95 2.87
CA VAL A 182 4.77 -27.64 3.14
C VAL A 182 5.55 -27.52 1.83
N LYS A 183 5.36 -28.45 0.90
CA LYS A 183 6.00 -28.40 -0.43
C LYS A 183 5.67 -27.09 -1.17
N LYS A 184 4.39 -26.67 -1.17
CA LYS A 184 3.98 -25.40 -1.79
C LYS A 184 4.76 -24.22 -1.21
N TYR A 185 4.82 -24.10 0.13
CA TYR A 185 5.49 -22.97 0.78
C TYR A 185 7.02 -23.01 0.65
N LEU A 186 7.63 -24.20 0.60
CA LEU A 186 9.06 -24.32 0.32
C LEU A 186 9.41 -23.85 -1.10
N GLU A 187 8.61 -24.19 -2.12
CA GLU A 187 8.85 -23.66 -3.47
C GLU A 187 8.67 -22.14 -3.52
N ILE A 188 7.70 -21.57 -2.79
CA ILE A 188 7.53 -20.12 -2.67
C ILE A 188 8.77 -19.48 -2.02
N LEU A 189 9.22 -20.00 -0.88
CA LEU A 189 10.40 -19.50 -0.17
C LEU A 189 11.67 -19.61 -1.02
N LYS A 190 11.78 -20.67 -1.83
CA LYS A 190 12.87 -20.85 -2.79
C LYS A 190 12.82 -19.81 -3.90
N ASN A 191 11.64 -19.53 -4.47
CA ASN A 191 11.47 -18.50 -5.50
C ASN A 191 11.76 -17.09 -4.96
N LEU A 192 11.44 -16.85 -3.68
CA LEU A 192 11.83 -15.64 -2.95
C LEU A 192 13.32 -15.62 -2.55
N ASN A 193 14.06 -16.69 -2.89
CA ASN A 193 15.46 -16.89 -2.56
C ASN A 193 15.75 -16.76 -1.05
N LEU A 194 14.83 -17.20 -0.20
CA LEU A 194 15.01 -17.26 1.25
C LEU A 194 15.59 -18.60 1.71
N ILE A 195 15.47 -19.65 0.88
CA ILE A 195 15.99 -20.97 1.19
C ILE A 195 16.83 -21.49 0.03
N THR A 196 17.88 -22.22 0.38
CA THR A 196 18.73 -22.95 -0.56
C THR A 196 18.33 -24.42 -0.60
N VAL A 197 18.59 -25.06 -1.75
CA VAL A 197 18.31 -26.48 -1.95
C VAL A 197 19.61 -27.21 -2.16
N GLU A 198 19.94 -28.10 -1.23
CA GLU A 198 21.09 -28.99 -1.31
C GLU A 198 20.62 -30.37 -1.79
N LYS A 199 21.40 -31.03 -2.66
CA LYS A 199 21.10 -32.40 -3.09
C LYS A 199 21.88 -33.38 -2.22
N ASP A 200 21.18 -34.15 -1.40
CA ASP A 200 21.76 -35.34 -0.75
C ASP A 200 21.32 -36.59 -1.52
N LYS A 201 22.28 -37.17 -2.26
CA LYS A 201 22.13 -38.34 -3.15
C LYS A 201 21.03 -38.19 -4.20
N LYS A 202 19.75 -38.36 -3.80
CA LYS A 202 18.53 -38.30 -4.63
C LYS A 202 17.41 -37.43 -4.05
N ARG A 203 17.59 -36.82 -2.88
CA ARG A 203 16.55 -36.04 -2.20
C ARG A 203 17.00 -34.59 -2.03
N ASN A 204 16.05 -33.68 -2.15
CA ASN A 204 16.25 -32.26 -1.93
C ASN A 204 16.19 -31.98 -0.42
N LEU A 205 17.26 -31.40 0.11
CA LEU A 205 17.32 -30.83 1.44
C LEU A 205 17.15 -29.32 1.34
N PHE A 206 16.40 -28.75 2.26
CA PHE A 206 16.09 -27.32 2.30
C PHE A 206 16.76 -26.70 3.50
N ARG A 207 17.45 -25.59 3.27
CA ARG A 207 18.16 -24.82 4.30
C ARG A 207 17.80 -23.35 4.19
N LEU A 208 17.70 -22.67 5.33
CA LEU A 208 17.47 -21.22 5.36
C LEU A 208 18.74 -20.47 4.97
N ASP A 209 18.62 -19.51 4.06
CA ASP A 209 19.66 -18.52 3.80
C ASP A 209 19.58 -17.43 4.89
N LEU A 210 20.32 -17.64 5.98
CA LEU A 210 20.29 -16.78 7.16
C LEU A 210 20.69 -15.35 6.85
N GLU A 211 21.79 -15.14 6.10
CA GLU A 211 22.27 -13.80 5.75
C GLU A 211 21.21 -13.02 4.98
N LYS A 212 20.58 -13.67 4.00
CA LYS A 212 19.55 -13.04 3.19
C LYS A 212 18.28 -12.78 3.98
N TYR A 213 17.87 -13.73 4.81
CA TYR A 213 16.71 -13.58 5.69
C TYR A 213 16.90 -12.42 6.69
N GLU A 214 18.07 -12.30 7.31
CA GLU A 214 18.40 -11.21 8.23
C GLU A 214 18.44 -9.86 7.51
N LYS A 215 19.04 -9.80 6.33
CA LYS A 215 19.05 -8.58 5.50
C LYS A 215 17.63 -8.12 5.15
N ILE A 216 16.79 -9.05 4.71
CA ILE A 216 15.39 -8.79 4.35
C ILE A 216 14.58 -8.34 5.56
N THR A 217 14.69 -9.05 6.69
CA THR A 217 13.93 -8.71 7.90
C THR A 217 14.34 -7.36 8.44
N LYS A 218 15.63 -7.00 8.37
CA LYS A 218 16.11 -5.66 8.71
C LYS A 218 15.51 -4.58 7.81
N SER A 219 15.53 -4.77 6.49
CA SER A 219 14.88 -3.85 5.55
C SER A 219 13.37 -3.72 5.77
N ILE A 220 12.72 -4.79 6.27
CA ILE A 220 11.30 -4.79 6.61
C ILE A 220 11.02 -4.01 7.92
N ILE A 221 11.87 -4.18 8.93
CA ILE A 221 11.69 -3.59 10.27
C ILE A 221 12.07 -2.10 10.29
N ASP A 222 13.17 -1.73 9.62
CA ASP A 222 13.70 -0.37 9.68
C ASP A 222 12.90 0.62 8.81
N GLY A 223 11.96 0.13 7.99
CA GLY A 223 11.18 0.98 7.08
C GLY A 223 12.03 1.72 6.05
N GLU A 224 13.32 1.37 5.95
CA GLU A 224 14.25 1.91 4.97
C GLU A 224 14.09 1.15 3.66
N ILE A 225 13.26 1.71 2.77
CA ILE A 225 13.55 2.11 1.38
C ILE A 225 12.39 3.01 0.93
#